data_AF-A0A6J8AZ96-F1
#
_entry.id   AF-A0A6J8AZ96-F1
#
_cell.length_a   1.000
_cell.length_b   1.000
_cell.length_c   1.000
_cell.angle_alpha   90.00
_cell.angle_beta   90.00
_cell.angle_gamma   90.00
#
_symmetry.space_group_name_H-M   'P 1'
#
loop_
_entity.id
_entity.type
_entity.pdbx_description
1 polymer ?
#
loop_
_entity_poly.entity_id
_entity_poly.type
_entity_poly.pdbx_seq_one_letter_code
_entity_poly.pdbx_strand_id
1 'polypeptide(L)'
;MIKSRSSVYIVENDIFENKCGGIRIGTNYSASVIIDGNTIRDHTGPDIFAINSSEMGLTDNVKTEIETMLTKIQFAEERLEYSRTPIITNRNIRRNNNTGVQHPRKAVQIIQTCCSCYRSSFQLKKCSNCGTATYCSKKCQKKHWKKHKHMCKLLHKEYTIQVQMKDTKPVMEPGNVRRFDSSLKGIKDGPKPNPLSTKKFIVKVQSGQEYGCFNPNKMHTLYNRSLTLDIKLSNPELYYLVNECGILAGTALSTKKIFCWASYKCSSAILCIHTDNLPPFQSW
;
A
#
# COMPACT_ATOMS: atom_id res chain seq x y z
N MET A 1 -36.80 -21.81 -16.06
CA MET A 1 -36.75 -20.51 -15.37
C MET A 1 -35.92 -19.56 -16.21
N ILE A 2 -36.45 -18.40 -16.60
CA ILE A 2 -35.70 -17.37 -17.33
C ILE A 2 -34.61 -16.86 -16.36
N LYS A 3 -33.34 -17.16 -16.63
CA LYS A 3 -32.22 -16.54 -15.92
C LYS A 3 -32.29 -15.05 -16.21
N SER A 4 -32.64 -14.22 -15.22
CA SER A 4 -32.67 -12.77 -15.38
C SER A 4 -31.27 -12.28 -15.73
N ARG A 5 -31.11 -11.72 -16.93
CA ARG A 5 -29.86 -11.10 -17.38
C ARG A 5 -29.72 -9.74 -16.71
N SER A 6 -28.64 -9.52 -15.95
CA SER A 6 -28.36 -8.24 -15.31
C SER A 6 -27.25 -7.50 -16.05
N SER A 7 -27.62 -6.45 -16.77
CA SER A 7 -26.67 -5.53 -17.40
C SER A 7 -26.22 -4.45 -16.43
N VAL A 8 -24.98 -3.97 -16.60
CA VAL A 8 -24.40 -2.89 -15.78
C VAL A 8 -24.07 -1.70 -16.66
N TYR A 9 -24.57 -0.52 -16.29
CA TYR A 9 -24.31 0.74 -16.96
C TYR A 9 -23.69 1.72 -15.96
N ILE A 10 -22.46 2.16 -16.22
CA ILE A 10 -21.75 3.19 -15.45
C ILE A 10 -21.57 4.37 -16.39
N VAL A 11 -22.51 5.32 -16.35
CA VAL A 11 -22.61 6.39 -17.35
C VAL A 11 -22.65 7.75 -16.68
N GLU A 12 -21.90 8.71 -17.21
CA GLU A 12 -21.96 10.14 -16.84
C GLU A 12 -21.70 10.46 -15.35
N ASN A 13 -20.78 9.71 -14.72
CA ASN A 13 -20.36 9.96 -13.33
C ASN A 13 -19.09 10.83 -13.26
N ASP A 14 -18.94 11.62 -12.18
CA ASP A 14 -17.64 12.20 -11.76
C ASP A 14 -17.08 11.37 -10.59
N ILE A 15 -16.03 10.62 -10.85
CA ILE A 15 -15.37 9.69 -9.93
C ILE A 15 -14.00 10.29 -9.62
N PHE A 16 -13.76 10.65 -8.35
CA PHE A 16 -12.51 11.29 -7.93
C PHE A 16 -12.04 10.89 -6.54
N GLU A 17 -10.75 11.07 -6.24
CA GLU A 17 -10.11 10.88 -4.92
C GLU A 17 -10.24 9.50 -4.24
N ASN A 18 -10.71 8.47 -4.96
CA ASN A 18 -10.66 7.08 -4.51
C ASN A 18 -9.23 6.57 -4.23
N LYS A 19 -9.07 5.99 -3.04
CA LYS A 19 -7.84 5.35 -2.54
C LYS A 19 -7.48 4.02 -3.25
N CYS A 20 -8.39 3.52 -4.10
CA CYS A 20 -8.30 2.20 -4.73
C CYS A 20 -8.40 2.26 -6.27
N GLY A 21 -8.12 3.42 -6.88
CA GLY A 21 -8.33 3.67 -8.31
C GLY A 21 -9.77 4.06 -8.63
N GLY A 22 -10.07 4.23 -9.92
CA GLY A 22 -11.41 4.62 -10.37
C GLY A 22 -12.39 3.44 -10.40
N ILE A 23 -12.79 3.00 -11.60
CA ILE A 23 -13.78 1.94 -11.77
C ILE A 23 -13.10 0.57 -11.77
N ARG A 24 -13.61 -0.37 -10.98
CA ARG A 24 -13.20 -1.77 -11.02
C ARG A 24 -14.38 -2.67 -11.32
N ILE A 25 -14.27 -3.48 -12.37
CA ILE A 25 -15.33 -4.38 -12.78
C ILE A 25 -14.77 -5.77 -13.09
N GLY A 26 -15.40 -6.78 -12.48
CA GLY A 26 -15.14 -8.19 -12.80
C GLY A 26 -15.89 -8.63 -14.06
N THR A 27 -15.68 -9.86 -14.47
CA THR A 27 -16.44 -10.48 -15.56
C THR A 27 -17.91 -10.59 -15.18
N ASN A 28 -18.79 -9.95 -15.95
CA ASN A 28 -20.23 -10.19 -15.84
C ASN A 28 -20.62 -11.34 -16.76
N TYR A 29 -20.83 -12.53 -16.18
CA TYR A 29 -21.20 -13.74 -16.92
C TYR A 29 -22.69 -13.79 -17.32
N SER A 30 -23.44 -12.72 -17.11
CA SER A 30 -24.89 -12.69 -17.35
C SER A 30 -25.31 -11.73 -18.45
N ALA A 31 -24.66 -10.57 -18.59
CA ALA A 31 -24.99 -9.57 -19.61
C ALA A 31 -23.87 -8.52 -19.80
N SER A 32 -24.16 -7.48 -20.60
CA SER A 32 -23.19 -6.43 -20.93
C SER A 32 -22.84 -5.53 -19.74
N VAL A 33 -21.60 -5.06 -19.76
CA VAL A 33 -21.10 -3.96 -18.92
C VAL A 33 -20.74 -2.81 -19.85
N ILE A 34 -21.30 -1.62 -19.62
CA ILE A 34 -21.02 -0.40 -20.39
C ILE A 34 -20.49 0.68 -19.45
N ILE A 35 -19.32 1.24 -19.78
CA ILE A 35 -18.69 2.36 -19.07
C ILE A 35 -18.53 3.50 -20.07
N ASP A 36 -19.27 4.59 -19.88
CA ASP A 36 -19.42 5.63 -20.89
C ASP A 36 -19.55 7.04 -20.29
N GLY A 37 -18.86 8.02 -20.87
CA GLY A 37 -19.04 9.43 -20.48
C GLY A 37 -18.66 9.80 -19.05
N ASN A 38 -17.89 8.97 -18.33
CA ASN A 38 -17.49 9.26 -16.95
C ASN A 38 -16.23 10.14 -16.91
N THR A 39 -16.14 11.05 -15.94
CA THR A 39 -14.90 11.72 -15.56
C THR A 39 -14.26 10.97 -14.41
N ILE A 40 -13.03 10.49 -14.60
CA ILE A 40 -12.29 9.66 -13.63
C ILE A 40 -10.96 10.35 -13.35
N ARG A 41 -10.81 10.92 -12.15
CA ARG A 41 -9.69 11.82 -11.89
C ARG A 41 -9.13 11.75 -10.48
N ASP A 42 -7.88 12.17 -10.36
CA ASP A 42 -7.25 12.42 -9.06
C ASP A 42 -7.28 11.18 -8.13
N HIS A 43 -7.14 9.97 -8.69
CA HIS A 43 -7.12 8.72 -7.93
C HIS A 43 -5.73 8.15 -7.65
N THR A 44 -5.64 7.40 -6.55
CA THR A 44 -4.48 6.56 -6.23
C THR A 44 -4.69 5.19 -6.85
N GLY A 45 -4.19 4.96 -8.07
CA GLY A 45 -4.36 3.68 -8.77
C GLY A 45 -4.76 3.84 -10.24
N PRO A 46 -5.00 2.72 -10.95
CA PRO A 46 -5.52 2.75 -12.32
C PRO A 46 -6.91 3.40 -12.36
N ASP A 47 -7.25 3.97 -13.52
CA ASP A 47 -8.50 4.68 -13.77
C ASP A 47 -9.69 3.73 -14.00
N ILE A 48 -9.56 2.77 -14.91
CA ILE A 48 -10.52 1.69 -15.14
C ILE A 48 -9.74 0.38 -15.13
N PHE A 49 -10.17 -0.55 -14.31
CA PHE A 49 -9.67 -1.91 -14.28
C PHE A 49 -10.80 -2.89 -14.59
N ALA A 50 -10.71 -3.59 -15.72
CA ALA A 50 -11.61 -4.67 -16.10
C ALA A 50 -10.88 -6.01 -15.97
N ILE A 51 -11.48 -6.98 -15.27
CA ILE A 51 -10.93 -8.33 -15.18
C ILE A 51 -11.25 -9.07 -16.48
N ASN A 52 -10.24 -9.32 -17.31
CA ASN A 52 -10.31 -10.33 -18.36
C ASN A 52 -9.64 -11.61 -17.84
N SER A 53 -10.34 -12.74 -17.90
CA SER A 53 -9.84 -14.06 -17.50
C SER A 53 -8.52 -14.46 -18.17
N SER A 54 -8.16 -13.81 -19.29
CA SER A 54 -6.96 -14.05 -20.08
C SER A 54 -5.72 -13.24 -19.67
N GLU A 55 -5.85 -12.14 -18.91
CA GLU A 55 -4.74 -11.21 -18.60
C GLU A 55 -4.29 -11.26 -17.14
N MET A 56 -4.92 -12.11 -16.33
CA MET A 56 -4.58 -12.27 -14.94
C MET A 56 -3.30 -13.12 -14.89
N GLY A 57 -2.16 -12.48 -14.63
CA GLY A 57 -0.89 -13.13 -14.24
C GLY A 57 -1.04 -13.83 -12.89
N LEU A 58 -1.93 -14.81 -12.85
CA LEU A 58 -2.26 -15.61 -11.70
C LEU A 58 -1.20 -16.68 -11.54
N THR A 59 -0.74 -16.85 -10.31
CA THR A 59 -0.04 -18.07 -9.93
C THR A 59 -0.97 -19.26 -10.13
N ASP A 60 -0.45 -20.37 -10.61
CA ASP A 60 -1.23 -21.56 -11.02
C ASP A 60 -2.30 -21.96 -9.99
N ASN A 61 -2.01 -21.85 -8.69
CA ASN A 61 -2.96 -22.17 -7.62
C ASN A 61 -4.26 -21.35 -7.63
N VAL A 62 -4.22 -20.07 -8.01
CA VAL A 62 -5.41 -19.21 -8.08
C VAL A 62 -6.20 -19.53 -9.36
N LYS A 63 -5.50 -19.89 -10.43
CA LYS A 63 -6.11 -20.37 -11.66
C LYS A 63 -6.87 -21.67 -11.39
N THR A 64 -6.28 -22.60 -10.64
CA THR A 64 -6.90 -23.86 -10.22
C THR A 64 -8.10 -23.64 -9.29
N GLU A 65 -8.04 -22.71 -8.33
CA GLU A 65 -9.19 -22.38 -7.48
C GLU A 65 -10.35 -21.78 -8.27
N ILE A 66 -10.06 -20.85 -9.19
CA ILE A 66 -11.05 -20.26 -10.08
C ILE A 66 -11.63 -21.33 -11.02
N GLU A 67 -10.80 -22.18 -11.63
CA GLU A 67 -11.24 -23.31 -12.46
C GLU A 67 -12.08 -24.32 -11.67
N THR A 68 -11.74 -24.58 -10.40
CA THR A 68 -12.49 -25.48 -9.51
C THR A 68 -13.84 -24.86 -9.10
N MET A 69 -13.89 -23.54 -8.87
CA MET A 69 -15.15 -22.82 -8.64
C MET A 69 -16.00 -22.78 -9.92
N LEU A 70 -15.38 -22.59 -11.08
CA LEU A 70 -16.05 -22.53 -12.38
C LEU A 70 -16.55 -23.91 -12.86
N THR A 71 -15.89 -25.02 -12.51
CA THR A 71 -16.31 -26.39 -12.86
C THR A 71 -17.46 -26.89 -12.00
N LYS A 72 -17.60 -26.40 -10.75
CA LYS A 72 -18.76 -26.67 -9.88
C LYS A 72 -20.05 -26.01 -10.37
N ILE A 73 -19.99 -25.08 -11.31
CA ILE A 73 -21.15 -24.44 -11.93
C ILE A 73 -21.48 -25.24 -13.21
N GLN A 74 -22.63 -25.88 -13.26
CA GLN A 74 -22.89 -27.05 -14.11
C GLN A 74 -23.39 -26.72 -15.55
N PHE A 75 -22.75 -25.80 -16.28
CA PHE A 75 -23.20 -25.41 -17.64
C PHE A 75 -22.01 -24.98 -18.51
N ALA A 76 -21.43 -25.89 -19.29
CA ALA A 76 -20.20 -25.65 -20.05
C ALA A 76 -20.42 -25.13 -21.49
N GLU A 77 -21.52 -25.49 -22.15
CA GLU A 77 -21.71 -25.20 -23.59
C GLU A 77 -22.26 -23.79 -23.89
N GLU A 78 -23.02 -23.18 -22.99
CA GLU A 78 -23.53 -21.79 -23.17
C GLU A 78 -22.49 -20.70 -22.84
N ARG A 79 -21.31 -21.03 -22.28
CA ARG A 79 -20.39 -20.03 -21.67
C ARG A 79 -19.63 -19.13 -22.64
N LEU A 80 -19.41 -19.55 -23.89
CA LEU A 80 -18.55 -18.82 -24.82
C LEU A 80 -19.11 -17.43 -25.19
N GLU A 81 -20.43 -17.22 -25.09
CA GLU A 81 -21.05 -15.93 -25.42
C GLU A 81 -21.13 -14.92 -24.26
N TYR A 82 -21.00 -15.38 -23.00
CA TYR A 82 -21.27 -14.55 -21.81
C TYR A 82 -20.02 -13.99 -21.12
N SER A 83 -18.83 -14.20 -21.67
CA SER A 83 -17.59 -13.59 -21.19
C SER A 83 -17.23 -12.32 -21.97
N ARG A 84 -18.21 -11.44 -22.24
CA ARG A 84 -17.93 -10.19 -22.97
C ARG A 84 -17.14 -9.23 -22.09
N THR A 85 -16.00 -8.79 -22.61
CA THR A 85 -15.23 -7.67 -22.07
C THR A 85 -16.15 -6.46 -21.87
N PRO A 86 -15.96 -5.68 -20.79
CA PRO A 86 -16.66 -4.41 -20.63
C PRO A 86 -16.46 -3.49 -21.83
N ILE A 87 -17.55 -2.88 -22.29
CA ILE A 87 -17.52 -1.86 -23.35
C ILE A 87 -17.13 -0.54 -22.70
N ILE A 88 -15.91 -0.10 -22.94
CA ILE A 88 -15.38 1.18 -22.43
C ILE A 88 -15.29 2.16 -23.60
N THR A 89 -16.12 3.20 -23.58
CA THR A 89 -16.14 4.18 -24.68
C THR A 89 -15.02 5.21 -24.54
N ASN A 90 -14.74 5.90 -25.64
CA ASN A 90 -13.83 7.05 -25.69
C ASN A 90 -14.42 8.34 -25.07
N ARG A 91 -15.70 8.35 -24.65
CA ARG A 91 -16.30 9.51 -23.96
C ARG A 91 -15.83 9.63 -22.51
N ASN A 92 -15.17 8.60 -21.95
CA ASN A 92 -14.63 8.64 -20.60
C ASN A 92 -13.37 9.54 -20.53
N ILE A 93 -13.38 10.52 -19.64
CA ILE A 93 -12.28 11.45 -19.40
C ILE A 93 -11.42 10.91 -18.25
N ARG A 94 -10.10 10.77 -18.46
CA ARG A 94 -9.15 10.23 -17.48
C ARG A 94 -8.08 11.29 -17.17
N ARG A 95 -7.93 11.71 -15.91
CA ARG A 95 -6.99 12.79 -15.53
C ARG A 95 -6.26 12.50 -14.22
N ASN A 96 -4.96 12.77 -14.13
CA ASN A 96 -4.18 12.75 -12.88
C ASN A 96 -4.18 11.43 -12.06
N ASN A 97 -4.50 10.28 -12.67
CA ASN A 97 -4.59 8.98 -11.97
C ASN A 97 -3.23 8.28 -11.80
N ASN A 98 -2.17 9.03 -11.45
CA ASN A 98 -0.82 8.49 -11.32
C ASN A 98 -0.53 8.07 -9.87
N THR A 99 -0.27 6.77 -9.68
CA THR A 99 0.09 6.15 -8.38
C THR A 99 1.27 6.83 -7.66
N GLY A 100 2.23 7.41 -8.37
CA GLY A 100 3.43 8.00 -7.77
C GLY A 100 3.26 9.41 -7.19
N VAL A 101 2.28 10.18 -7.70
CA VAL A 101 2.07 11.59 -7.34
C VAL A 101 1.28 11.73 -6.04
N GLN A 102 0.46 10.73 -5.72
CA GLN A 102 -0.48 10.78 -4.60
C GLN A 102 -0.09 9.91 -3.39
N HIS A 103 1.12 9.33 -3.36
CA HIS A 103 1.61 8.69 -2.12
C HIS A 103 1.59 9.75 -1.00
N PRO A 104 0.91 9.51 0.14
CA PRO A 104 0.67 10.55 1.14
C PRO A 104 2.01 11.02 1.72
N ARG A 105 2.48 12.18 1.23
CA ARG A 105 3.69 12.85 1.75
C ARG A 105 3.36 13.72 2.97
N LYS A 106 2.10 14.18 3.07
CA LYS A 106 1.42 14.88 4.17
C LYS A 106 -0.02 15.22 3.72
N ALA A 107 -1.03 15.01 4.57
CA ALA A 107 -2.42 15.36 4.26
C ALA A 107 -2.73 16.87 4.38
N VAL A 108 -1.90 17.63 5.11
CA VAL A 108 -2.09 19.08 5.32
C VAL A 108 -0.72 19.76 5.47
N GLN A 109 -0.57 20.93 4.84
CA GLN A 109 0.60 21.78 5.01
C GLN A 109 0.41 22.69 6.24
N ILE A 110 0.67 22.14 7.43
CA ILE A 110 0.57 22.90 8.69
C ILE A 110 1.83 23.78 8.83
N ILE A 111 1.66 25.10 8.94
CA ILE A 111 2.72 26.01 9.39
C ILE A 111 3.12 25.56 10.79
N GLN A 112 4.30 24.96 10.93
CA GLN A 112 4.77 24.47 12.21
C GLN A 112 5.61 25.53 12.91
N THR A 113 5.46 25.62 14.23
CA THR A 113 6.20 26.51 15.11
C THR A 113 7.26 25.75 15.90
N CYS A 114 8.43 26.34 16.10
CA CYS A 114 9.46 25.74 16.94
C CYS A 114 8.96 25.56 18.39
N CYS A 115 8.99 24.34 18.93
CA CYS A 115 8.53 24.05 20.30
C CYS A 115 9.33 24.74 21.41
N SER A 116 10.48 25.37 21.09
CA SER A 116 11.32 26.05 22.09
C SER A 116 11.29 27.58 22.00
N CYS A 117 11.16 28.15 20.80
CA CYS A 117 11.21 29.60 20.60
C CYS A 117 9.98 30.16 19.89
N TYR A 118 9.02 29.30 19.57
CA TYR A 118 7.70 29.61 19.02
C TYR A 118 7.70 30.34 17.66
N ARG A 119 8.87 30.52 17.04
CA ARG A 119 8.98 31.05 15.69
C ARG A 119 8.42 30.06 14.67
N SER A 120 7.51 30.52 13.83
CA SER A 120 7.03 29.81 12.65
C SER A 120 8.13 29.75 11.60
N SER A 121 8.29 28.59 10.96
CA SER A 121 9.23 28.43 9.85
C SER A 121 8.84 27.24 8.99
N PHE A 122 9.04 27.37 7.68
CA PHE A 122 8.88 26.27 6.74
C PHE A 122 10.00 25.21 6.87
N GLN A 123 11.12 25.54 7.53
CA GLN A 123 12.31 24.68 7.61
C GLN A 123 12.63 24.23 9.04
N LEU A 124 11.62 23.74 9.78
CA LEU A 124 11.86 23.16 11.10
C LEU A 124 12.36 21.72 11.01
N LYS A 125 13.26 21.36 11.92
CA LYS A 125 13.77 20.01 12.10
C LYS A 125 12.92 19.27 13.12
N LYS A 126 12.36 18.12 12.74
CA LYS A 126 11.65 17.22 13.65
C LYS A 126 12.62 16.57 14.65
N CYS A 127 12.15 16.30 15.85
CA CYS A 127 12.85 15.48 16.83
C CYS A 127 13.16 14.12 16.20
N SER A 128 14.43 13.71 16.18
CA SER A 128 14.84 12.44 15.56
C SER A 128 14.26 11.20 16.26
N ASN A 129 13.82 11.35 17.51
CA ASN A 129 13.27 10.25 18.31
C ASN A 129 11.76 10.09 18.12
N CYS A 130 10.96 11.09 18.51
CA CYS A 130 9.49 11.01 18.43
C CYS A 130 8.89 11.49 17.11
N GLY A 131 9.64 12.23 16.28
CA GLY A 131 9.13 12.73 14.99
C GLY A 131 8.11 13.86 15.04
N THR A 132 7.51 14.13 16.21
CA THR A 132 6.41 15.11 16.36
C THR A 132 6.89 16.52 16.65
N ALA A 133 7.78 16.70 17.65
CA ALA A 133 8.21 18.03 18.07
C ALA A 133 9.17 18.64 17.05
N THR A 134 9.01 19.94 16.75
CA THR A 134 9.80 20.64 15.74
C THR A 134 10.67 21.74 16.33
N TYR A 135 11.84 21.92 15.74
CA TYR A 135 12.88 22.81 16.26
C TYR A 135 13.59 23.58 15.16
N CYS A 136 13.88 24.83 15.46
CA CYS A 136 14.71 25.70 14.64
C CYS A 136 16.14 25.13 14.47
N SER A 137 16.66 24.47 15.51
CA SER A 137 18.05 24.05 15.62
C SER A 137 18.22 23.01 16.74
N LYS A 138 19.40 22.37 16.78
CA LYS A 138 19.79 21.51 17.90
C LYS A 138 19.84 22.27 19.24
N LYS A 139 20.10 23.58 19.23
CA LYS A 139 20.07 24.44 20.43
C LYS A 139 18.64 24.58 20.97
N CYS A 140 17.68 24.86 20.09
CA CYS A 140 16.24 24.88 20.41
C CYS A 140 15.80 23.52 21.01
N GLN A 141 16.23 22.40 20.41
CA GLN A 141 15.90 21.05 20.91
C GLN A 141 16.49 20.78 22.31
N LYS A 142 17.77 21.09 22.54
CA LYS A 142 18.43 20.90 23.84
C LYS A 142 17.76 21.73 24.94
N LYS A 143 17.38 22.98 24.65
CA LYS A 143 16.67 23.85 25.61
C LYS A 143 15.32 23.29 26.01
N HIS A 144 14.55 22.75 25.07
CA HIS A 144 13.24 22.16 25.33
C HIS A 144 13.30 20.76 25.97
N TRP A 145 14.45 20.07 25.89
CA TRP A 145 14.57 18.65 26.23
C TRP A 145 14.04 18.27 27.62
N LYS A 146 14.30 19.08 28.66
CA LYS A 146 13.82 18.78 30.02
C LYS A 146 12.29 18.62 30.08
N LYS A 147 11.55 19.48 29.39
CA LYS A 147 10.08 19.42 29.29
C LYS A 147 9.62 18.34 28.30
N HIS A 148 10.34 18.22 27.18
CA HIS A 148 9.98 17.30 26.10
C HIS A 148 10.23 15.83 26.43
N LYS A 149 11.23 15.48 27.24
CA LYS A 149 11.75 14.11 27.41
C LYS A 149 10.66 13.08 27.69
N HIS A 150 9.73 13.38 28.59
CA HIS A 150 8.64 12.47 28.96
C HIS A 150 7.64 12.31 27.81
N MET A 151 7.16 13.42 27.27
CA MET A 151 6.27 13.44 26.11
C MET A 151 6.91 12.79 24.88
N CYS A 152 8.22 12.95 24.69
CA CYS A 152 8.97 12.33 23.60
C CYS A 152 8.88 10.81 23.66
N LYS A 153 8.93 10.21 24.86
CA LYS A 153 8.79 8.76 25.02
C LYS A 153 7.36 8.29 24.72
N LEU A 154 6.36 9.03 25.18
CA LEU A 154 4.94 8.74 24.93
C LEU A 154 4.62 8.80 23.44
N LEU A 155 4.95 9.92 22.79
CA LEU A 155 4.72 10.10 21.35
C LEU A 155 5.51 9.10 20.51
N HIS A 156 6.75 8.78 20.89
CA HIS A 156 7.51 7.76 20.17
C HIS A 156 6.82 6.39 20.25
N LYS A 157 6.24 6.02 21.40
CA LYS A 157 5.48 4.79 21.55
C LYS A 157 4.21 4.81 20.70
N GLU A 158 3.52 5.94 20.62
CA GLU A 158 2.26 6.10 19.89
C GLU A 158 2.45 6.05 18.36
N TYR A 159 3.54 6.62 17.83
CA TYR A 159 3.82 6.64 16.39
C TYR A 159 4.79 5.54 15.93
N THR A 160 4.93 4.46 16.70
CA THR A 160 5.79 3.34 16.35
C THR A 160 5.05 2.02 16.49
N ILE A 161 4.87 1.33 15.37
CA ILE A 161 4.42 -0.05 15.37
C ILE A 161 5.63 -0.93 15.66
N GLN A 162 5.57 -1.74 16.72
CA GLN A 162 6.64 -2.66 17.09
C GLN A 162 6.36 -4.06 16.52
N VAL A 163 7.32 -4.57 15.75
CA VAL A 163 7.30 -5.92 15.19
C VAL A 163 8.34 -6.75 15.92
N GLN A 164 7.90 -7.82 16.56
CA GLN A 164 8.77 -8.83 17.17
C GLN A 164 9.29 -9.74 16.06
N MET A 165 10.61 -9.75 15.81
CA MET A 165 11.21 -10.53 14.72
C MET A 165 10.97 -12.04 14.87
N LYS A 166 10.78 -12.54 16.10
CA LYS A 166 10.42 -13.94 16.39
C LYS A 166 9.03 -14.33 15.86
N ASP A 167 8.13 -13.37 15.68
CA ASP A 167 6.76 -13.60 15.23
C ASP A 167 6.65 -13.43 13.69
N THR A 168 7.79 -13.36 13.00
CA THR A 168 7.89 -13.18 11.55
C THR A 168 8.39 -14.46 10.88
N LYS A 169 8.06 -14.63 9.61
CA LYS A 169 8.54 -15.74 8.77
C LYS A 169 9.33 -15.19 7.59
N PRO A 170 10.39 -15.84 7.10
CA PRO A 170 11.02 -15.41 5.84
C PRO A 170 10.03 -15.53 4.68
N VAL A 171 10.14 -14.65 3.68
CA VAL A 171 9.23 -14.68 2.52
C VAL A 171 9.46 -15.89 1.63
N MET A 172 10.71 -16.30 1.48
CA MET A 172 11.15 -17.46 0.71
C MET A 172 11.91 -18.43 1.61
N GLU A 173 11.83 -19.71 1.30
CA GLU A 173 12.67 -20.74 1.89
C GLU A 173 14.09 -20.73 1.30
N PRO A 174 15.09 -21.28 2.01
CA PRO A 174 16.45 -21.40 1.49
C PRO A 174 16.47 -22.11 0.12
N GLY A 175 17.06 -21.49 -0.89
CA GLY A 175 17.16 -22.03 -2.26
C GLY A 175 16.16 -21.45 -3.26
N ASN A 176 15.11 -20.76 -2.80
CA ASN A 176 14.12 -20.14 -3.69
C ASN A 176 14.43 -18.66 -3.95
N VAL A 177 14.41 -18.25 -5.23
CA VAL A 177 14.66 -16.86 -5.63
C VAL A 177 13.34 -16.14 -5.86
N ARG A 178 13.07 -15.10 -5.06
CA ARG A 178 11.94 -14.21 -5.28
C ARG A 178 12.11 -13.44 -6.60
N ARG A 179 11.10 -13.50 -7.46
CA ARG A 179 11.02 -12.71 -8.70
C ARG A 179 10.37 -11.36 -8.42
N PHE A 180 10.91 -10.33 -9.05
CA PHE A 180 10.44 -8.96 -8.96
C PHE A 180 10.11 -8.46 -10.36
N ASP A 181 9.18 -7.51 -10.44
CA ASP A 181 8.85 -6.81 -11.68
C ASP A 181 10.09 -6.07 -12.22
N SER A 182 10.36 -6.21 -13.52
CA SER A 182 11.51 -5.61 -14.19
C SER A 182 11.52 -4.08 -14.16
N SER A 183 10.38 -3.44 -13.89
CA SER A 183 10.27 -2.00 -13.69
C SER A 183 10.87 -1.50 -12.38
N LEU A 184 11.14 -2.38 -11.40
CA LEU A 184 11.69 -1.99 -10.10
C LEU A 184 13.18 -1.66 -10.19
N LYS A 185 13.55 -0.41 -9.92
CA LYS A 185 14.91 0.10 -10.12
C LYS A 185 15.80 -0.15 -8.90
N GLY A 186 16.81 -0.99 -9.07
CA GLY A 186 17.89 -1.21 -8.10
C GLY A 186 17.45 -1.92 -6.81
N ILE A 187 16.44 -2.78 -6.91
CA ILE A 187 16.18 -3.80 -5.89
C ILE A 187 17.40 -4.74 -5.80
N LYS A 188 17.73 -5.25 -4.61
CA LYS A 188 18.95 -6.00 -4.24
C LYS A 188 20.20 -5.15 -4.02
N ASP A 189 20.30 -3.95 -4.60
CA ASP A 189 21.48 -3.08 -4.49
C ASP A 189 21.42 -2.06 -3.33
N GLY A 190 20.53 -2.28 -2.36
CA GLY A 190 20.32 -1.36 -1.24
C GLY A 190 21.35 -1.47 -0.11
N PRO A 191 21.41 -0.48 0.80
CA PRO A 191 22.17 -0.62 2.03
C PRO A 191 21.54 -1.70 2.92
N LYS A 192 22.39 -2.56 3.50
CA LYS A 192 21.99 -3.60 4.44
C LYS A 192 21.74 -2.96 5.81
N PRO A 193 20.52 -3.05 6.39
CA PRO A 193 20.26 -2.52 7.71
C PRO A 193 21.01 -3.35 8.76
N ASN A 194 21.56 -2.67 9.76
CA ASN A 194 22.31 -3.32 10.85
C ASN A 194 21.37 -3.53 12.06
N PRO A 195 21.09 -4.79 12.47
CA PRO A 195 20.26 -5.10 13.65
C PRO A 195 20.73 -4.48 14.96
N LEU A 196 22.02 -4.16 15.07
CA LEU A 196 22.62 -3.51 16.24
C LEU A 196 22.57 -1.97 16.16
N SER A 197 22.03 -1.41 15.09
CA SER A 197 21.96 0.03 14.87
C SER A 197 20.52 0.54 14.98
N THR A 198 20.36 1.71 15.59
CA THR A 198 19.10 2.46 15.62
C THR A 198 18.91 3.37 14.39
N LYS A 199 19.83 3.30 13.41
CA LYS A 199 19.75 4.12 12.19
C LYS A 199 18.49 3.76 11.40
N LYS A 200 17.72 4.78 11.00
CA LYS A 200 16.53 4.60 10.19
C LYS A 200 16.88 4.16 8.76
N PHE A 201 16.06 3.29 8.19
CA PHE A 201 16.12 2.83 6.80
C PHE A 201 14.70 2.69 6.23
N ILE A 202 14.57 2.55 4.91
CA ILE A 202 13.25 2.43 4.25
C ILE A 202 12.90 0.95 4.09
N VAL A 203 11.66 0.62 4.44
CA VAL A 203 11.03 -0.67 4.13
C VAL A 203 9.79 -0.44 3.30
N LYS A 204 9.46 -1.42 2.46
CA LYS A 204 8.17 -1.52 1.78
C LYS A 204 7.33 -2.53 2.54
N VAL A 205 6.13 -2.14 2.92
CA VAL A 205 5.10 -3.02 3.47
C VAL A 205 4.03 -3.19 2.40
N GLN A 206 3.67 -4.43 2.09
CA GLN A 206 2.69 -4.77 1.06
C GLN A 206 1.66 -5.75 1.62
N SER A 207 0.36 -5.46 1.42
CA SER A 207 -0.71 -6.39 1.76
C SER A 207 -0.75 -7.57 0.79
N GLY A 208 -1.14 -8.75 1.27
CA GLY A 208 -1.48 -9.88 0.41
C GLY A 208 -2.75 -9.59 -0.41
N GLN A 209 -2.98 -10.35 -1.50
CA GLN A 209 -4.13 -10.16 -2.39
C GLN A 209 -5.45 -10.22 -1.61
N GLU A 210 -6.26 -9.16 -1.66
CA GLU A 210 -7.57 -9.06 -1.02
C GLU A 210 -8.67 -9.41 -2.02
N TYR A 211 -9.02 -10.69 -2.09
CA TYR A 211 -10.23 -11.16 -2.78
C TYR A 211 -11.32 -11.60 -1.78
N GLY A 212 -11.25 -11.13 -0.53
CA GLY A 212 -12.12 -11.57 0.57
C GLY A 212 -12.45 -10.45 1.55
N CYS A 213 -13.26 -10.78 2.56
CA CYS A 213 -13.70 -9.86 3.59
C CYS A 213 -12.53 -9.22 4.37
N PHE A 214 -12.82 -8.06 4.95
CA PHE A 214 -11.93 -7.30 5.81
C PHE A 214 -11.30 -8.19 6.89
N ASN A 215 -9.97 -8.35 6.87
CA ASN A 215 -9.25 -9.22 7.80
C ASN A 215 -7.96 -8.54 8.31
N PRO A 216 -8.00 -7.90 9.49
CA PRO A 216 -6.84 -7.25 10.10
C PRO A 216 -5.67 -8.19 10.42
N ASN A 217 -5.91 -9.50 10.51
CA ASN A 217 -4.89 -10.50 10.81
C ASN A 217 -4.22 -11.07 9.56
N LYS A 218 -4.44 -10.45 8.39
CA LYS A 218 -3.85 -10.91 7.14
C LYS A 218 -2.33 -10.75 7.14
N MET A 219 -1.67 -11.67 6.44
CA MET A 219 -0.22 -11.61 6.28
C MET A 219 0.18 -10.46 5.34
N HIS A 220 1.14 -9.67 5.81
CA HIS A 220 1.84 -8.63 5.06
C HIS A 220 3.23 -9.11 4.68
N THR A 221 3.71 -8.65 3.54
CA THR A 221 5.11 -8.79 3.16
C THR A 221 5.83 -7.48 3.48
N LEU A 222 6.92 -7.55 4.24
CA LEU A 222 7.76 -6.41 4.58
C LEU A 222 9.19 -6.68 4.14
N TYR A 223 9.75 -5.77 3.33
CA TYR A 223 11.11 -5.92 2.87
C TYR A 223 11.84 -4.60 2.65
N ASN A 224 13.17 -4.63 2.74
CA ASN A 224 14.02 -3.49 2.43
C ASN A 224 14.65 -3.62 1.02
N ARG A 225 15.23 -2.52 0.51
CA ARG A 225 15.80 -2.49 -0.84
C ARG A 225 16.87 -3.56 -1.11
N SER A 226 17.68 -3.93 -0.11
CA SER A 226 18.72 -4.97 -0.28
C SER A 226 18.20 -6.41 -0.14
N LEU A 227 16.93 -6.59 0.23
CA LEU A 227 16.31 -7.88 0.55
C LEU A 227 16.98 -8.68 1.69
N THR A 228 17.87 -8.07 2.47
CA THR A 228 18.42 -8.73 3.66
C THR A 228 17.43 -8.76 4.82
N LEU A 229 16.42 -7.88 4.77
CA LEU A 229 15.18 -8.00 5.52
C LEU A 229 14.08 -8.28 4.50
N ASP A 230 13.58 -9.51 4.46
CA ASP A 230 12.46 -9.94 3.62
C ASP A 230 11.58 -10.95 4.37
N ILE A 231 10.52 -10.44 4.99
CA ILE A 231 9.70 -11.17 5.96
C ILE A 231 8.20 -11.08 5.66
N LYS A 232 7.46 -12.09 6.11
CA LYS A 232 6.01 -12.09 6.26
C LYS A 232 5.65 -11.97 7.73
N LEU A 233 4.65 -11.16 8.02
CA LEU A 233 4.12 -10.97 9.37
C LEU A 233 2.62 -10.64 9.34
N SER A 234 1.91 -10.94 10.42
CA SER A 234 0.55 -10.45 10.65
C SER A 234 0.59 -9.40 11.74
N ASN A 235 0.00 -8.23 11.47
CA ASN A 235 -0.09 -7.14 12.43
C ASN A 235 -1.26 -6.22 12.05
N PRO A 236 -2.32 -6.14 12.86
CA PRO A 236 -3.49 -5.31 12.57
C PRO A 236 -3.17 -3.83 12.33
N GLU A 237 -2.24 -3.23 13.09
CA GLU A 237 -1.87 -1.82 12.91
C GLU A 237 -1.22 -1.58 11.54
N LEU A 238 -0.35 -2.50 11.08
CA LEU A 238 0.19 -2.45 9.72
C LEU A 238 -0.89 -2.66 8.66
N TYR A 239 -1.87 -3.52 8.94
CA TYR A 239 -3.01 -3.71 8.04
C TYR A 239 -3.75 -2.40 7.79
N TYR A 240 -4.17 -1.72 8.86
CA TYR A 240 -4.86 -0.44 8.75
C TYR A 240 -3.98 0.63 8.09
N LEU A 241 -2.70 0.70 8.44
CA LEU A 241 -1.77 1.65 7.83
C LEU A 241 -1.66 1.46 6.32
N VAL A 242 -1.47 0.21 5.88
CA VAL A 242 -1.35 -0.12 4.44
C VAL A 242 -2.67 0.11 3.73
N ASN A 243 -3.81 -0.21 4.35
CA ASN A 243 -5.10 -0.04 3.70
C ASN A 243 -5.51 1.44 3.60
N GLU A 244 -5.27 2.24 4.64
CA GLU A 244 -5.71 3.63 4.68
C GLU A 244 -4.78 4.60 3.95
N CYS A 245 -3.47 4.32 3.98
CA CYS A 245 -2.42 5.22 3.51
C CYS A 245 -1.57 4.64 2.37
N GLY A 246 -1.72 3.36 2.06
CA GLY A 246 -0.99 2.71 0.99
C GLY A 246 -1.57 3.02 -0.38
N ILE A 247 -0.72 2.87 -1.40
CA ILE A 247 -1.11 2.95 -2.81
C ILE A 247 -1.23 1.55 -3.38
N LEU A 248 -1.99 1.38 -4.47
CA LEU A 248 -2.11 0.08 -5.11
C LEU A 248 -0.79 -0.41 -5.69
N ALA A 249 -0.49 -1.68 -5.48
CA ALA A 249 0.69 -2.33 -6.00
C ALA A 249 0.41 -2.90 -7.40
N GLY A 250 0.67 -2.11 -8.43
CA GLY A 250 0.71 -2.58 -9.83
C GLY A 250 -0.51 -3.37 -10.29
N THR A 251 -0.30 -4.40 -11.12
CA THR A 251 -1.30 -5.26 -11.77
C THR A 251 -2.23 -6.03 -10.81
N ALA A 252 -1.98 -5.98 -9.50
CA ALA A 252 -2.82 -6.64 -8.51
C ALA A 252 -3.97 -5.72 -8.05
N LEU A 253 -5.19 -6.19 -8.33
CA LEU A 253 -6.48 -5.55 -8.11
C LEU A 253 -6.72 -4.93 -6.72
N SER A 254 -6.11 -5.51 -5.69
CA SER A 254 -6.47 -5.23 -4.31
C SER A 254 -5.29 -5.19 -3.33
N THR A 255 -4.07 -5.44 -3.81
CA THR A 255 -2.89 -5.30 -2.95
C THR A 255 -2.47 -3.85 -2.87
N LYS A 256 -2.27 -3.35 -1.66
CA LYS A 256 -1.70 -2.03 -1.40
C LYS A 256 -0.28 -2.17 -0.88
N LYS A 257 0.52 -1.15 -1.15
CA LYS A 257 1.90 -1.00 -0.68
C LYS A 257 2.10 0.40 -0.11
N ILE A 258 2.95 0.47 0.91
CA ILE A 258 3.40 1.73 1.51
C ILE A 258 4.88 1.62 1.82
N PHE A 259 5.59 2.74 1.70
CA PHE A 259 6.97 2.82 2.18
C PHE A 259 6.98 3.47 3.55
N CYS A 260 7.69 2.85 4.50
CA CYS A 260 7.81 3.34 5.86
C CYS A 260 9.28 3.50 6.25
N TRP A 261 9.57 4.42 7.17
CA TRP A 261 10.83 4.39 7.89
C TRP A 261 10.78 3.25 8.91
N ALA A 262 11.88 2.52 9.04
CA ALA A 262 12.08 1.47 10.02
C ALA A 262 13.41 1.64 10.74
N SER A 263 13.52 1.11 11.96
CA SER A 263 14.78 1.00 12.69
C SER A 263 14.75 -0.20 13.63
N TYR A 264 15.91 -0.80 13.91
CA TYR A 264 15.99 -1.75 15.00
C TYR A 264 16.07 -1.05 16.34
N LYS A 265 15.46 -1.66 17.35
CA LYS A 265 15.71 -1.26 18.74
C LYS A 265 16.96 -2.00 19.20
N CYS A 266 18.03 -1.26 19.53
CA CYS A 266 19.35 -1.79 19.85
C CYS A 266 19.26 -2.95 20.85
N SER A 267 19.98 -4.04 20.56
CA SER A 267 20.06 -5.22 21.43
C SER A 267 18.71 -5.91 21.69
N SER A 268 17.71 -5.70 20.84
CA SER A 268 16.43 -6.39 20.90
C SER A 268 16.04 -6.93 19.52
N ALA A 269 15.35 -8.07 19.50
CA ALA A 269 14.77 -8.65 18.28
C ALA A 269 13.51 -7.88 17.83
N ILE A 270 13.51 -6.55 17.94
CA ILE A 270 12.34 -5.69 17.66
C ILE A 270 12.68 -4.75 16.50
N LEU A 271 11.84 -4.81 15.47
CA LEU A 271 11.81 -3.87 14.36
C LEU A 271 10.72 -2.83 14.61
N CYS A 272 11.10 -1.56 14.63
CA CYS A 272 10.17 -0.45 14.82
C CYS A 272 9.81 0.16 13.46
N ILE A 273 8.52 0.23 13.14
CA ILE A 273 7.98 0.91 11.94
C ILE A 273 7.42 2.26 12.38
N HIS A 274 7.93 3.33 11.79
CA HIS A 274 7.62 4.71 12.21
C HIS A 274 6.47 5.27 11.36
N THR A 275 5.41 5.74 12.01
CA THR A 275 4.19 6.26 11.36
C THR A 275 4.06 7.78 11.44
N ASP A 276 4.93 8.46 12.18
CA ASP A 276 4.96 9.93 12.34
C ASP A 276 5.26 10.70 11.05
N ASN A 277 5.92 10.04 10.10
CA ASN A 277 6.30 10.60 8.82
C ASN A 277 6.66 9.46 7.85
N LEU A 278 6.08 9.45 6.65
CA LEU A 278 6.42 8.47 5.63
C LEU A 278 7.58 8.96 4.74
N PRO A 279 8.49 8.06 4.29
CA PRO A 279 9.48 8.39 3.26
C PRO A 279 8.82 8.73 1.92
N PRO A 280 9.53 9.42 1.01
CA PRO A 280 9.09 9.55 -0.38
C PRO A 280 8.88 8.18 -1.04
N PHE A 281 7.98 8.14 -2.02
CA PHE A 281 7.80 6.97 -2.87
C PHE A 281 9.14 6.47 -3.42
N GLN A 282 9.33 5.14 -3.42
CA GLN A 282 10.52 4.50 -3.96
C GLN A 282 10.16 3.72 -5.21
N SER A 283 11.08 3.69 -6.18
CA SER A 283 10.92 2.96 -7.45
C SER A 283 11.38 1.50 -7.39
N TRP A 284 11.70 0.96 -6.20
CA TRP A 284 12.14 -0.43 -5.99
C TRP A 284 11.05 -1.29 -5.33
#